data_AF-A0A6L4ACV6-F1
#
_entry.id   AF-A0A6L4ACV6-F1
#
_cell.length_a   1.000
_cell.length_b   1.000
_cell.length_c   1.000
_cell.angle_alpha   90.00
_cell.angle_beta   90.00
_cell.angle_gamma   90.00
#
_symmetry.space_group_name_H-M   'P 1'
#
loop_
_entity.id
_entity.type
_entity.pdbx_description
1 polymer ?
#
loop_
_entity_poly.entity_id
_entity_poly.type
_entity_poly.pdbx_seq_one_letter_code
_entity_poly.pdbx_strand_id
1 'polypeptide(L)'
;MSSLQPQRTIDELKELRTLTGNADGAQRVAFTDTWATARAWMKEKLAGLPVEYETDEAGNVWVTLRGKSDREMLIGGHLDSVPNGGWLDGCLNVVGGLEVLRRIASEGTPPVTVRLVDWADEEGARFGRSLFGSSACSGTMNPDDLRGLVDKQGIQLVDAIANFGVNLDTAKQSHKQLKNAAAYLE
;
A
#
# COMPACT_ATOMS: atom_id res chain seq x y z
N MET A 1 -2.64 11.84 26.98
CA MET A 1 -1.89 11.28 25.84
C MET A 1 -2.54 9.95 25.50
N SER A 2 -3.00 9.75 24.25
CA SER A 2 -3.49 8.42 23.86
C SER A 2 -2.29 7.49 23.80
N SER A 3 -2.31 6.36 24.50
CA SER A 3 -1.31 5.32 24.32
C SER A 3 -1.48 4.66 22.94
N LEU A 4 -0.42 4.00 22.45
CA LEU A 4 -0.54 3.06 21.34
C LEU A 4 -1.58 1.99 21.71
N GLN A 5 -2.39 1.53 20.76
CA GLN A 5 -3.37 0.46 20.97
C GLN A 5 -3.09 -0.73 20.06
N PRO A 6 -2.09 -1.58 20.39
CA PRO A 6 -1.75 -2.75 19.57
C PRO A 6 -2.92 -3.71 19.32
N GLN A 7 -3.85 -3.81 20.28
CA GLN A 7 -5.02 -4.66 20.14
C GLN A 7 -5.92 -4.23 18.97
N ARG A 8 -6.05 -2.92 18.72
CA ARG A 8 -6.82 -2.39 17.58
C ARG A 8 -6.21 -2.86 16.26
N THR A 9 -4.88 -2.83 16.13
CA THR A 9 -4.17 -3.36 14.94
C THR A 9 -4.51 -4.83 14.70
N ILE A 10 -4.47 -5.66 15.75
CA ILE A 10 -4.79 -7.08 15.63
C ILE A 10 -6.26 -7.31 15.25
N ASP A 11 -7.18 -6.53 15.82
CA ASP A 11 -8.61 -6.67 15.54
C ASP A 11 -8.94 -6.22 14.11
N GLU A 12 -8.35 -5.12 13.64
CA GLU A 12 -8.48 -4.66 12.25
C GLU A 12 -7.86 -5.66 11.25
N LEU A 13 -6.73 -6.29 11.57
CA LEU A 13 -6.17 -7.36 10.73
C LEU A 13 -7.08 -8.59 10.65
N LYS A 14 -7.76 -8.95 11.75
CA LYS A 14 -8.77 -10.04 11.73
C LYS A 14 -10.00 -9.66 10.91
N GLU A 15 -10.41 -8.40 10.95
CA GLU A 15 -11.47 -7.86 10.11
C GLU A 15 -11.08 -7.97 8.63
N LEU A 16 -9.88 -7.50 8.25
CA LEU A 16 -9.36 -7.60 6.89
C LEU A 16 -9.26 -9.06 6.43
N ARG A 17 -8.78 -9.96 7.29
CA ARG A 17 -8.74 -11.41 7.03
C ARG A 17 -10.13 -11.95 6.72
N THR A 18 -11.14 -11.55 7.49
CA THR A 18 -12.53 -12.01 7.29
C THR A 18 -13.12 -11.47 5.99
N LEU A 19 -12.80 -10.22 5.65
CA LEU A 19 -13.30 -9.54 4.46
C LEU A 19 -12.69 -10.08 3.16
N THR A 20 -11.42 -10.50 3.20
CA THR A 20 -10.62 -10.75 1.98
C THR A 20 -10.00 -12.14 1.90
N GLY A 21 -10.25 -12.98 2.89
CA GLY A 21 -9.78 -14.35 2.95
C GLY A 21 -10.90 -15.38 2.81
N ASN A 22 -10.51 -16.62 2.60
CA ASN A 22 -11.40 -17.78 2.59
C ASN A 22 -10.81 -18.90 3.49
N ALA A 23 -11.31 -20.13 3.35
CA ALA A 23 -10.82 -21.28 4.11
C ALA A 23 -9.33 -21.58 3.89
N ASP A 24 -8.79 -21.19 2.74
CA ASP A 24 -7.42 -21.49 2.32
C ASP A 24 -6.42 -20.36 2.65
N GLY A 25 -6.90 -19.18 3.03
CA GLY A 25 -6.05 -18.04 3.43
C GLY A 25 -6.46 -16.72 2.78
N ALA A 26 -5.53 -15.76 2.76
CA ALA A 26 -5.72 -14.47 2.11
C ALA A 26 -5.79 -14.62 0.58
N GLN A 27 -6.65 -13.80 -0.06
CA GLN A 27 -6.90 -13.85 -1.51
C GLN A 27 -6.73 -12.47 -2.17
N ARG A 28 -5.92 -11.58 -1.59
CA ARG A 28 -5.76 -10.18 -2.02
C ARG A 28 -4.76 -10.04 -3.15
N VAL A 29 -4.88 -10.84 -4.20
CA VAL A 29 -4.00 -10.76 -5.38
C VAL A 29 -4.13 -9.36 -5.99
N ALA A 30 -3.00 -8.71 -6.29
CA ALA A 30 -2.99 -7.33 -6.75
C ALA A 30 -3.81 -7.11 -8.04
N PHE A 31 -4.35 -5.90 -8.18
CA PHE A 31 -5.21 -5.49 -9.31
C PHE A 31 -6.46 -6.36 -9.52
N THR A 32 -6.99 -6.95 -8.44
CA THR A 32 -8.28 -7.66 -8.43
C THR A 32 -9.30 -6.95 -7.55
N ASP A 33 -10.57 -7.31 -7.67
CA ASP A 33 -11.65 -6.74 -6.85
C ASP A 33 -11.44 -7.00 -5.34
N THR A 34 -10.87 -8.14 -4.96
CA THR A 34 -10.57 -8.45 -3.55
C THR A 34 -9.50 -7.52 -2.99
N TRP A 35 -8.48 -7.20 -3.79
CA TRP A 35 -7.46 -6.21 -3.42
C TRP A 35 -8.03 -4.79 -3.39
N ALA A 36 -8.90 -4.43 -4.33
CA ALA A 36 -9.64 -3.17 -4.30
C ALA A 36 -10.47 -3.03 -3.01
N THR A 37 -11.12 -4.11 -2.60
CA THR A 37 -11.90 -4.20 -1.35
C THR A 37 -11.02 -3.95 -0.13
N ALA A 38 -9.82 -4.54 -0.08
CA ALA A 38 -8.85 -4.29 0.99
C ALA A 38 -8.45 -2.81 1.09
N ARG A 39 -8.24 -2.14 -0.05
CA ARG A 39 -7.88 -0.72 -0.10
C ARG A 39 -9.04 0.21 0.26
N ALA A 40 -10.25 -0.13 -0.17
CA ALA A 40 -11.46 0.58 0.26
C ALA A 40 -11.64 0.49 1.78
N TRP A 41 -11.49 -0.72 2.33
CA TRP A 41 -11.49 -0.97 3.78
C TRP A 41 -10.42 -0.14 4.50
N MET A 42 -9.18 -0.12 4.00
CA MET A 42 -8.11 0.67 4.61
C MET A 42 -8.46 2.17 4.62
N LYS A 43 -9.02 2.70 3.53
CA LYS A 43 -9.47 4.09 3.43
C LYS A 43 -10.54 4.43 4.48
N GLU A 44 -11.45 3.51 4.79
CA GLU A 44 -12.42 3.68 5.87
C GLU A 44 -11.75 3.78 7.25
N LYS A 45 -10.67 3.03 7.49
CA LYS A 45 -9.91 3.08 8.76
C LYS A 45 -9.16 4.39 9.01
N LEU A 46 -9.09 5.25 7.99
CA LEU A 46 -8.55 6.62 8.08
C LEU A 46 -9.58 7.64 8.55
N ALA A 47 -10.86 7.27 8.63
CA ALA A 47 -11.94 8.20 8.97
C ALA A 47 -11.66 8.91 10.32
N GLY A 48 -11.78 10.25 10.30
CA GLY A 48 -11.54 11.09 11.48
C GLY A 48 -10.07 11.41 11.77
N LEU A 49 -9.11 10.87 11.00
CA LEU A 49 -7.71 11.26 11.11
C LEU A 49 -7.40 12.49 10.23
N PRO A 50 -6.50 13.39 10.69
CA PRO A 50 -6.07 14.55 9.91
C PRO A 50 -4.99 14.13 8.89
N VAL A 51 -5.35 13.23 7.97
CA VAL A 51 -4.44 12.68 6.96
C VAL A 51 -4.94 12.95 5.55
N GLU A 52 -4.00 13.12 4.63
CA GLU A 52 -4.26 13.14 3.20
C GLU A 52 -4.18 11.71 2.65
N TYR A 53 -5.02 11.38 1.67
CA TYR A 53 -5.02 10.08 0.97
C TYR A 53 -4.83 10.34 -0.52
N GLU A 54 -3.81 9.74 -1.11
CA GLU A 54 -3.53 9.84 -2.55
C GLU A 54 -3.17 8.47 -3.14
N THR A 55 -3.50 8.26 -4.40
CA THR A 55 -3.00 7.15 -5.22
C THR A 55 -2.05 7.73 -6.26
N ASP A 56 -0.82 7.20 -6.35
CA ASP A 56 0.19 7.71 -7.29
C ASP A 56 0.12 7.05 -8.68
N GLU A 57 1.03 7.46 -9.57
CA GLU A 57 1.06 6.98 -10.95
C GLU A 57 1.35 5.48 -11.10
N ALA A 58 1.93 4.83 -10.09
CA ALA A 58 2.16 3.38 -10.07
C ALA A 58 1.07 2.63 -9.30
N GLY A 59 0.02 3.34 -8.85
CA GLY A 59 -1.05 2.75 -8.07
C GLY A 59 -0.68 2.50 -6.61
N ASN A 60 0.42 3.04 -6.09
CA ASN A 60 0.68 3.00 -4.65
C ASN A 60 -0.31 3.89 -3.93
N VAL A 61 -0.70 3.52 -2.71
CA VAL A 61 -1.56 4.34 -1.86
C VAL A 61 -0.70 4.98 -0.79
N TRP A 62 -0.76 6.31 -0.69
CA TRP A 62 -0.07 7.09 0.32
C TRP A 62 -1.05 7.73 1.29
N VAL A 63 -0.75 7.63 2.58
CA VAL A 63 -1.46 8.29 3.66
C VAL A 63 -0.50 9.23 4.37
N THR A 64 -0.75 10.53 4.27
CA THR A 64 0.18 11.56 4.72
C THR A 64 -0.36 12.31 5.93
N LEU A 65 0.34 12.20 7.06
CA LEU A 65 0.18 13.06 8.23
C LEU A 65 1.19 14.20 8.16
N ARG A 66 0.73 15.41 7.82
CA ARG A 66 1.59 16.58 7.65
C ARG A 66 2.24 17.01 8.97
N GLY A 67 3.55 17.23 8.92
CA GLY A 67 4.33 17.77 10.02
C GLY A 67 4.76 19.22 9.79
N LYS A 68 5.58 19.75 10.70
CA LYS A 68 6.14 21.11 10.61
C LYS A 68 7.26 21.25 9.57
N SER A 69 7.86 20.14 9.17
CA SER A 69 8.94 20.07 8.18
C SER A 69 8.48 19.32 6.94
N ASP A 70 9.02 19.74 5.79
CA ASP A 70 8.86 19.04 4.52
C ASP A 70 9.61 17.71 4.47
N ARG A 71 10.52 17.41 5.42
CA ARG A 71 11.17 16.10 5.53
C ARG A 71 10.15 15.03 5.88
N GLU A 72 10.27 13.87 5.23
CA GLU A 72 9.30 12.78 5.34
C GLU A 72 9.93 11.53 5.97
N MET A 73 9.29 10.99 7.00
CA MET A 73 9.52 9.62 7.49
C MET A 73 8.50 8.71 6.82
N LEU A 74 8.98 7.73 6.06
CA LEU A 74 8.14 6.76 5.37
C LEU A 74 8.01 5.49 6.19
N ILE A 75 6.80 4.94 6.23
CA ILE A 75 6.49 3.61 6.75
C ILE A 75 5.87 2.83 5.61
N GLY A 76 6.49 1.72 5.21
CA GLY A 76 6.09 0.91 4.06
C GLY A 76 5.46 -0.42 4.45
N GLY A 77 4.69 -0.96 3.52
CA GLY A 77 4.14 -2.31 3.54
C GLY A 77 3.31 -2.53 2.27
N HIS A 78 2.55 -3.62 2.25
CA HIS A 78 1.68 -3.93 1.12
C HIS A 78 0.41 -4.65 1.59
N LEU A 79 -0.72 -4.37 0.94
CA LEU A 79 -1.99 -5.03 1.20
C LEU A 79 -2.24 -6.22 0.29
N ASP A 80 -1.52 -6.35 -0.83
CA ASP A 80 -1.64 -7.55 -1.65
C ASP A 80 -1.08 -8.79 -0.95
N SER A 81 -1.49 -9.96 -1.42
CA SER A 81 -0.99 -11.24 -0.95
C SER A 81 -0.88 -12.22 -2.10
N VAL A 82 -0.06 -13.25 -1.93
CA VAL A 82 -0.22 -14.47 -2.74
C VAL A 82 -1.59 -15.14 -2.52
N PRO A 83 -2.08 -15.95 -3.49
CA PRO A 83 -3.22 -16.83 -3.28
C PRO A 83 -2.96 -17.79 -2.11
N ASN A 84 -3.95 -17.97 -1.23
CA ASN A 84 -3.84 -18.80 -0.03
C ASN A 84 -2.72 -18.34 0.92
N GLY A 85 -2.38 -17.04 0.86
CA GLY A 85 -1.32 -16.45 1.67
C GLY A 85 -1.69 -16.34 3.14
N GLY A 86 -0.68 -16.02 3.96
CA GLY A 86 -0.88 -15.67 5.35
C GLY A 86 -1.74 -14.42 5.52
N TRP A 87 -2.32 -14.24 6.71
CA TRP A 87 -3.17 -13.08 7.00
C TRP A 87 -2.39 -11.89 7.58
N LEU A 88 -1.07 -12.00 7.69
CA LEU A 88 -0.20 -10.98 8.32
C LEU A 88 0.84 -10.40 7.37
N ASP A 89 1.30 -11.17 6.39
CA ASP A 89 2.36 -10.72 5.47
C ASP A 89 1.92 -9.45 4.74
N GLY A 90 2.84 -8.48 4.65
CA GLY A 90 2.64 -7.11 4.19
C GLY A 90 1.69 -6.25 5.02
N CYS A 91 0.45 -6.73 5.20
CA CYS A 91 -0.63 -5.95 5.77
C CYS A 91 -0.43 -5.64 7.26
N LEU A 92 0.36 -6.45 8.00
CA LEU A 92 0.77 -6.11 9.37
C LEU A 92 1.51 -4.78 9.41
N ASN A 93 2.42 -4.53 8.47
CA ASN A 93 3.19 -3.29 8.41
C ASN A 93 2.28 -2.10 8.08
N VAL A 94 1.32 -2.28 7.16
CA VAL A 94 0.35 -1.24 6.79
C VAL A 94 -0.54 -0.86 7.99
N VAL A 95 -1.17 -1.84 8.64
CA VAL A 95 -2.09 -1.57 9.76
C VAL A 95 -1.32 -1.15 11.03
N GLY A 96 -0.11 -1.65 11.23
CA GLY A 96 0.80 -1.19 12.28
C GLY A 96 1.22 0.26 12.06
N GLY A 97 1.59 0.63 10.84
CA GLY A 97 1.91 2.01 10.45
C GLY A 97 0.72 2.96 10.62
N LEU A 98 -0.50 2.49 10.33
CA LEU A 98 -1.71 3.26 10.62
C LEU A 98 -1.88 3.52 12.12
N GLU A 99 -1.61 2.54 12.97
CA GLU A 99 -1.65 2.74 14.43
C GLU A 99 -0.61 3.76 14.91
N VAL A 100 0.57 3.77 14.29
CA VAL A 100 1.58 4.81 14.52
C VAL A 100 1.05 6.19 14.12
N LEU A 101 0.42 6.32 12.94
CA LEU A 101 -0.18 7.59 12.51
C LEU A 101 -1.25 8.09 13.48
N ARG A 102 -2.14 7.20 13.96
CA ARG A 102 -3.16 7.55 14.96
C ARG A 102 -2.54 8.07 16.25
N ARG A 103 -1.49 7.39 16.72
CA ARG A 103 -0.77 7.77 17.93
C ARG A 103 -0.12 9.15 17.80
N ILE A 104 0.57 9.40 16.69
CA ILE A 104 1.24 10.68 16.42
C ILE A 104 0.21 11.80 16.27
N ALA A 105 -0.85 11.59 15.47
CA ALA A 105 -1.90 12.59 15.27
C ALA A 105 -2.59 13.01 16.58
N SER A 106 -2.70 12.10 17.56
CA SER A 106 -3.27 12.40 18.88
C SER A 106 -2.43 13.38 19.73
N GLU A 107 -1.18 13.64 19.34
CA GLU A 107 -0.28 14.62 19.98
C GLU A 107 -0.26 15.98 19.27
N GLY A 108 -1.02 16.12 18.19
CA GLY A 108 -1.01 17.29 17.32
C GLY A 108 -0.03 17.15 16.16
N THR A 109 0.45 18.28 15.65
CA THR A 109 1.30 18.32 14.46
C THR A 109 2.72 17.81 14.76
N PRO A 110 3.18 16.71 14.11
CA PRO A 110 4.52 16.18 14.33
C PRO A 110 5.62 17.12 13.79
N PRO A 111 6.88 16.98 14.26
CA PRO A 111 7.99 17.80 13.77
C PRO A 111 8.36 17.52 12.31
N VAL A 112 8.14 16.30 11.83
CA VAL A 112 8.37 15.84 10.45
C VAL A 112 7.08 15.26 9.89
N THR A 113 6.92 15.31 8.58
CA THR A 113 5.79 14.66 7.91
C THR A 113 5.97 13.14 8.00
N VAL A 114 4.91 12.41 8.32
CA VAL A 114 4.92 10.95 8.39
C VAL A 114 3.99 10.41 7.33
N ARG A 115 4.50 9.50 6.50
CA ARG A 115 3.74 8.93 5.38
C ARG A 115 3.73 7.42 5.49
N LEU A 116 2.54 6.84 5.44
CA LEU A 116 2.34 5.41 5.29
C LEU A 116 2.13 5.12 3.81
N VAL A 117 2.79 4.10 3.29
CA VAL A 117 2.61 3.64 1.91
C VAL A 117 2.21 2.17 1.87
N ASP A 118 1.16 1.90 1.09
CA ASP A 118 0.80 0.56 0.61
C ASP A 118 1.29 0.43 -0.85
N TRP A 119 2.40 -0.29 -1.01
CA TRP A 119 3.01 -0.56 -2.31
C TRP A 119 2.11 -1.47 -3.15
N ALA A 120 1.92 -1.12 -4.43
CA ALA A 120 1.13 -1.96 -5.32
C ALA A 120 1.92 -3.19 -5.81
N ASP A 121 1.30 -4.37 -5.71
CA ASP A 121 1.81 -5.66 -6.21
C ASP A 121 3.26 -5.93 -5.76
N GLU A 122 3.44 -5.99 -4.44
CA GLU A 122 4.72 -6.37 -3.84
C GLU A 122 5.02 -7.83 -4.16
N GLU A 123 4.04 -8.71 -4.00
CA GLU A 123 4.24 -10.16 -4.11
C GLU A 123 4.51 -10.58 -5.56
N GLY A 124 3.88 -9.90 -6.52
CA GLY A 124 3.97 -10.25 -7.94
C GLY A 124 3.21 -11.51 -8.30
N ALA A 125 2.28 -11.93 -7.44
CA ALA A 125 1.64 -13.24 -7.50
C ALA A 125 0.83 -13.46 -8.79
N ARG A 126 0.36 -12.37 -9.40
CA ARG A 126 -0.50 -12.41 -10.60
C ARG A 126 0.28 -12.52 -11.90
N PHE A 127 1.36 -11.75 -12.04
CA PHE A 127 2.09 -11.57 -13.28
C PHE A 127 3.53 -12.13 -13.24
N GLY A 128 3.94 -12.72 -12.11
CA GLY A 128 5.27 -13.30 -11.93
C GLY A 128 6.38 -12.27 -11.78
N ARG A 129 6.04 -11.00 -11.53
CA ARG A 129 6.97 -9.90 -11.29
C ARG A 129 6.58 -9.15 -10.03
N SER A 130 7.35 -9.37 -8.97
CA SER A 130 7.19 -8.71 -7.66
C SER A 130 7.54 -7.22 -7.72
N LEU A 131 7.21 -6.47 -6.66
CA LEU A 131 7.67 -5.10 -6.42
C LEU A 131 7.26 -4.08 -7.49
N PHE A 132 6.07 -4.22 -8.10
CA PHE A 132 5.65 -3.31 -9.18
C PHE A 132 5.72 -1.84 -8.75
N GLY A 133 5.00 -1.50 -7.68
CA GLY A 133 4.84 -0.14 -7.20
C GLY A 133 6.11 0.47 -6.62
N SER A 134 6.85 -0.30 -5.81
CA SER A 134 8.09 0.14 -5.18
C SER A 134 9.25 0.22 -6.18
N SER A 135 9.33 -0.66 -7.18
CA SER A 135 10.33 -0.55 -8.25
C SER A 135 10.06 0.63 -9.18
N ALA A 136 8.79 0.95 -9.47
CA ALA A 136 8.41 2.16 -10.20
C ALA A 136 8.84 3.41 -9.43
N CYS A 137 8.51 3.47 -8.13
CA CYS A 137 8.81 4.59 -7.26
C CYS A 137 10.33 4.75 -7.01
N SER A 138 11.09 3.66 -6.87
CA SER A 138 12.56 3.72 -6.75
C SER A 138 13.29 4.00 -8.06
N GLY A 139 12.58 4.03 -9.20
CA GLY A 139 13.14 4.26 -10.53
C GLY A 139 13.81 3.03 -11.15
N THR A 140 13.78 1.87 -10.48
CA THR A 140 14.43 0.63 -10.90
C THR A 140 13.58 -0.22 -11.85
N MET A 141 12.28 0.09 -11.98
CA MET A 141 11.41 -0.55 -12.95
C MET A 141 11.78 -0.19 -14.39
N ASN A 142 11.75 -1.19 -15.28
CA ASN A 142 11.80 -1.03 -16.72
C ASN A 142 10.44 -1.42 -17.34
N PRO A 143 9.62 -0.46 -17.82
CA PRO A 143 8.30 -0.73 -18.41
C PRO A 143 8.28 -1.80 -19.49
N ASP A 144 9.32 -1.88 -20.32
CA ASP A 144 9.35 -2.82 -21.45
C ASP A 144 9.40 -4.28 -20.99
N ASP A 145 10.01 -4.56 -19.84
CA ASP A 145 10.05 -5.90 -19.25
C ASP A 145 8.67 -6.35 -18.74
N LEU A 146 7.78 -5.41 -18.44
CA LEU A 146 6.45 -5.66 -17.88
C LEU A 146 5.36 -5.68 -18.95
N ARG A 147 5.57 -5.00 -20.08
CA ARG A 147 4.56 -4.76 -21.13
C ARG A 147 3.98 -6.05 -21.71
N GLY A 148 4.79 -7.11 -21.78
CA GLY A 148 4.39 -8.42 -22.30
C GLY A 148 3.89 -9.43 -21.26
N LEU A 149 3.80 -9.06 -19.97
CA LEU A 149 3.35 -9.97 -18.93
C LEU A 149 1.85 -10.26 -19.04
N VAL A 150 1.48 -11.52 -18.83
CA VAL A 150 0.12 -12.02 -18.93
C VAL A 150 -0.17 -12.91 -17.73
N ASP A 151 -1.35 -12.76 -17.12
CA ASP A 151 -1.76 -13.63 -16.02
C ASP A 151 -2.26 -15.01 -16.50
N LYS A 152 -2.58 -15.89 -15.55
CA LYS A 152 -3.05 -17.26 -15.83
C LYS A 152 -4.38 -17.30 -16.60
N GLN A 153 -5.11 -16.19 -16.65
CA GLN A 153 -6.40 -16.04 -17.34
C GLN A 153 -6.24 -15.41 -18.72
N GLY A 154 -5.01 -15.07 -19.14
CA GLY A 154 -4.75 -14.43 -20.43
C GLY A 154 -4.90 -12.91 -20.43
N ILE A 155 -5.04 -12.26 -19.27
CA ILE A 155 -5.15 -10.81 -19.16
C ILE A 155 -3.74 -10.21 -19.15
N GLN A 156 -3.48 -9.22 -20.00
CA GLN A 156 -2.20 -8.54 -20.01
C GLN A 156 -2.07 -7.61 -18.80
N LEU A 157 -0.86 -7.48 -18.25
CA LEU A 157 -0.58 -6.59 -17.13
C LEU A 157 -1.05 -5.16 -17.41
N VAL A 158 -0.77 -4.65 -18.61
CA VAL A 158 -1.16 -3.29 -19.03
C VAL A 158 -2.66 -3.06 -18.96
N ASP A 159 -3.47 -4.07 -19.28
CA ASP A 159 -4.93 -3.98 -19.24
C ASP A 159 -5.42 -4.06 -17.78
N ALA A 160 -4.81 -4.94 -16.98
CA ALA A 160 -5.16 -5.11 -15.57
C ALA A 160 -4.90 -3.85 -14.76
N ILE A 161 -3.72 -3.22 -14.89
CA ILE A 161 -3.38 -2.01 -14.14
C ILE A 161 -4.18 -0.79 -14.64
N ALA A 162 -4.53 -0.74 -15.93
CA ALA A 162 -5.34 0.34 -16.50
C ALA A 162 -6.75 0.39 -15.89
N ASN A 163 -7.34 -0.77 -15.53
CA ASN A 163 -8.61 -0.82 -14.80
C ASN A 163 -8.55 -0.18 -13.41
N PHE A 164 -7.33 0.02 -12.88
CA PHE A 164 -7.06 0.70 -11.62
C PHE A 164 -6.48 2.11 -11.82
N GLY A 165 -6.60 2.66 -13.04
CA GLY A 165 -6.15 4.01 -13.37
C GLY A 165 -4.63 4.17 -13.51
N VAL A 166 -3.88 3.06 -13.57
CA VAL A 166 -2.43 3.07 -13.72
C VAL A 166 -2.07 2.97 -15.20
N ASN A 167 -1.21 3.87 -15.67
CA ASN A 167 -0.59 3.78 -16.98
C ASN A 167 0.88 3.38 -16.81
N LEU A 168 1.27 2.23 -17.38
CA LEU A 168 2.62 1.68 -17.28
C LEU A 168 3.71 2.68 -17.70
N ASP A 169 3.45 3.47 -18.75
CA ASP A 169 4.41 4.40 -19.33
C ASP A 169 4.65 5.63 -18.44
N THR A 170 3.69 5.96 -17.56
CA THR A 170 3.81 7.05 -16.60
C THR A 170 4.08 6.57 -15.17
N ALA A 171 4.02 5.27 -14.90
CA ALA A 171 4.14 4.73 -13.54
C ALA A 171 5.43 5.15 -12.83
N LYS A 172 6.55 5.29 -13.54
CA LYS A 172 7.83 5.79 -12.98
C LYS A 172 7.77 7.24 -12.46
N GLN A 173 6.77 8.03 -12.84
CA GLN A 173 6.58 9.40 -12.32
C GLN A 173 6.24 9.39 -10.81
N SER A 174 5.76 8.25 -10.29
CA SER A 174 5.62 8.01 -8.83
C SER A 174 6.89 8.28 -8.05
N HIS A 175 8.08 8.23 -8.66
CA HIS A 175 9.35 8.58 -8.03
C HIS A 175 9.35 9.95 -7.34
N LYS A 176 8.52 10.89 -7.81
CA LYS A 176 8.32 12.20 -7.16
C LYS A 176 7.91 12.08 -5.70
N GLN A 177 7.25 10.99 -5.31
CA GLN A 177 6.81 10.73 -3.94
C GLN A 177 7.98 10.54 -2.97
N LEU A 178 9.19 10.22 -3.46
CA LEU A 178 10.39 10.07 -2.62
C LEU A 178 11.21 11.35 -2.47
N LYS A 179 10.79 12.46 -3.10
CA LYS A 179 11.59 13.70 -3.19
C LYS A 179 12.10 14.18 -1.82
N ASN A 180 11.27 14.07 -0.78
CA ASN A 180 11.58 14.56 0.56
C ASN A 180 11.81 13.43 1.58
N ALA A 181 11.90 12.18 1.13
CA ALA A 181 12.12 11.04 2.00
C ALA A 181 13.46 11.18 2.74
N ALA A 182 13.39 11.20 4.07
CA ALA A 182 14.55 11.34 4.95
C ALA A 182 14.90 10.03 5.66
N ALA A 183 13.94 9.12 5.79
CA ALA A 183 14.08 7.79 6.35
C ALA A 183 12.91 6.90 5.90
N TYR A 184 13.13 5.59 5.95
CA TYR A 184 12.15 4.56 5.58
C TYR A 184 12.19 3.44 6.63
N LEU A 185 11.02 2.97 7.04
CA LEU A 185 10.80 1.82 7.89
C LEU A 185 9.86 0.84 7.19
N GLU A 186 10.14 -0.45 7.29
CA GLU A 186 9.27 -1.55 6.88
C GLU A 186 9.32 -2.65 7.95
#